data_AF-A0A2N3GBL7-F1
#
_entry.id   AF-A0A2N3GBL7-F1
#
_cell.length_a   1.000
_cell.length_b   1.000
_cell.length_c   1.000
_cell.angle_alpha   90.00
_cell.angle_beta   90.00
_cell.angle_gamma   90.00
#
_symmetry.space_group_name_H-M   'P 1'
#
loop_
_entity.id
_entity.type
_entity.pdbx_description
1 polymer ?
#
loop_
_entity_poly.entity_id
_entity_poly.type
_entity_poly.pdbx_seq_one_letter_code
_entity_poly.pdbx_strand_id
1 'polypeptide(L)'
;MELRPRGYDKVVRLTEKGVKVPNPLTLDIGDDVDVDRISGNGVTIAAGCRIHGAKTVISAGCTLGAEGPVTLVDCRLGPGVDLKGGYFKQSVFLEKANMGLGAQVREGCLLEEEANGAHCVGLKQTILFPFVTLGSLINFCDCLMAGGTSRKDHSEVGSSYIHFNYTPDGDKTTASLFGDVARGVMLDRPPIFLGGQGGAVGPVRLGYGTVVAAGSVLRQDVLDDGKLVFVEPLPGLERERRSQTYKDLRRVVRNNVIYLANLSALEQWYGKVRRAFFARQELGDLVHEGALDMLRMAREERIKHLKAMAEKVTEATPECIEFKERVDAVCSLFDEDPGDDGNGFVEAFHSVADLDDYLGTVLAMSPELRTSGTQWLEGIVESFRGKTNVILSSMDLFEDHR
;
A
#
# COMPACT_ATOMS: atom_id res chain seq x y z
N MET A 1 5.57 -3.52 48.47
CA MET A 1 5.87 -3.09 47.09
C MET A 1 4.63 -3.39 46.28
N GLU A 2 3.92 -2.37 45.79
CA GLU A 2 2.81 -2.60 44.86
C GLU A 2 3.38 -2.91 43.48
N LEU A 3 3.07 -4.08 42.93
CA LEU A 3 3.45 -4.44 41.57
C LEU A 3 2.46 -3.79 40.60
N ARG A 4 2.91 -2.81 39.81
CA ARG A 4 2.11 -2.15 38.78
C ARG A 4 2.69 -2.42 37.39
N PRO A 5 1.86 -2.71 36.38
CA PRO A 5 2.33 -2.87 35.00
C PRO A 5 2.87 -1.54 34.44
N ARG A 6 3.68 -1.63 33.39
CA ARG A 6 4.16 -0.45 32.66
C ARG A 6 2.98 0.32 32.09
N GLY A 7 2.99 1.64 32.27
CA GLY A 7 1.92 2.51 31.78
C GLY A 7 0.63 2.44 32.60
N TYR A 8 0.67 1.95 33.85
CA TYR A 8 -0.50 1.86 34.74
C TYR A 8 -1.36 3.14 34.74
N ASP A 9 -0.75 4.31 34.94
CA ASP A 9 -1.49 5.59 34.96
C ASP A 9 -2.15 5.91 33.61
N LYS A 10 -1.55 5.48 32.49
CA LYS A 10 -2.15 5.63 31.15
C LYS A 10 -3.35 4.71 30.98
N VAL A 11 -3.29 3.48 31.48
CA VAL A 11 -4.43 2.55 31.45
C VAL A 11 -5.60 3.09 32.27
N VAL A 12 -5.33 3.69 33.43
CA VAL A 12 -6.35 4.38 34.24
C VAL A 12 -6.99 5.51 33.43
N ARG A 13 -6.19 6.43 32.88
CA ARG A 13 -6.68 7.53 32.02
C ARG A 13 -7.50 7.05 30.83
N LEU A 14 -7.08 5.97 30.16
CA LEU A 14 -7.81 5.38 29.03
C LEU A 14 -9.18 4.86 29.47
N THR A 15 -9.24 4.17 30.61
CA THR A 15 -10.49 3.65 31.17
C THR A 15 -11.44 4.79 31.56
N GLU A 16 -10.91 5.85 32.19
CA GLU A 16 -11.67 7.07 32.53
C GLU A 16 -12.19 7.80 31.27
N LYS A 17 -11.42 7.78 30.17
CA LYS A 17 -11.82 8.33 28.87
C LYS A 17 -12.94 7.54 28.19
N GLY A 18 -13.22 6.31 28.64
CA GLY A 18 -14.28 5.44 28.11
C GLY A 18 -13.79 4.24 27.31
N VAL A 19 -12.47 4.02 27.21
CA VAL A 19 -11.91 2.84 26.53
C VAL A 19 -12.26 1.57 27.32
N LYS A 20 -12.80 0.58 26.61
CA LYS A 20 -13.11 -0.74 27.21
C LYS A 20 -11.85 -1.57 27.30
N VAL A 21 -11.38 -1.78 28.53
CA VAL A 21 -10.22 -2.64 28.82
C VAL A 21 -10.66 -3.74 29.79
N PRO A 22 -11.10 -4.92 29.29
CA PRO A 22 -11.65 -5.97 30.15
C PRO A 22 -10.67 -6.48 31.22
N ASN A 23 -9.37 -6.44 30.95
CA ASN A 23 -8.33 -6.86 31.90
C ASN A 23 -7.17 -5.85 31.92
N PRO A 24 -7.33 -4.71 32.63
CA PRO A 24 -6.44 -3.55 32.52
C PRO A 24 -5.02 -3.83 33.00
N LEU A 25 -4.84 -4.74 33.96
CA LEU A 25 -3.53 -5.07 34.51
C LEU A 25 -2.65 -5.90 33.55
N THR A 26 -3.19 -6.31 32.40
CA THR A 26 -2.46 -7.09 31.38
C THR A 26 -1.92 -6.26 30.23
N LEU A 27 -2.27 -4.97 30.16
CA LEU A 27 -1.78 -4.08 29.11
C LEU A 27 -0.34 -3.63 29.39
N ASP A 28 0.44 -3.49 28.32
CA ASP A 28 1.75 -2.85 28.33
C ASP A 28 1.68 -1.60 27.45
N ILE A 29 1.65 -0.42 28.08
CA ILE A 29 1.60 0.86 27.36
C ILE A 29 2.93 1.59 27.54
N GLY A 30 3.61 1.85 26.42
CA GLY A 30 4.90 2.55 26.38
C GLY A 30 4.84 3.98 26.91
N ASP A 31 5.95 4.48 27.44
CA ASP A 31 6.05 5.84 28.00
C ASP A 31 5.92 6.92 26.93
N ASP A 32 6.21 6.58 25.68
CA ASP A 32 6.10 7.38 24.47
C ASP A 32 4.66 7.50 23.93
N VAL A 33 3.73 6.63 24.34
CA VAL A 33 2.34 6.67 23.85
C VAL A 33 1.57 7.86 24.43
N ASP A 34 1.05 8.71 23.57
CA ASP A 34 0.15 9.80 23.97
C ASP A 34 -1.30 9.32 24.08
N VAL A 35 -1.87 9.33 25.29
CA VAL A 35 -3.25 8.91 25.56
C VAL A 35 -4.26 9.81 24.85
N ASP A 36 -3.90 11.05 24.54
CA ASP A 36 -4.81 11.98 23.87
C ASP A 36 -4.99 11.63 22.39
N ARG A 37 -4.10 10.80 21.83
CA ARG A 37 -4.20 10.20 20.48
C ARG A 37 -4.96 8.87 20.44
N ILE A 38 -5.60 8.48 21.53
CA ILE A 38 -6.46 7.29 21.61
C ILE A 38 -7.87 7.76 21.93
N SER A 39 -8.83 7.54 21.03
CA SER A 39 -10.23 7.89 21.26
C SER A 39 -10.80 7.12 22.45
N GLY A 40 -11.64 7.79 23.24
CA GLY A 40 -12.44 7.14 24.28
C GLY A 40 -13.72 6.52 23.75
N ASN A 41 -14.10 6.82 22.50
CA ASN A 41 -15.40 6.48 21.95
C ASN A 41 -15.37 5.09 21.30
N GLY A 42 -15.93 4.10 21.98
CA GLY A 42 -16.15 2.76 21.42
C GLY A 42 -14.86 1.93 21.22
N VAL A 43 -13.70 2.39 21.67
CA VAL A 43 -12.45 1.65 21.57
C VAL A 43 -12.44 0.48 22.56
N THR A 44 -11.98 -0.69 22.12
CA THR A 44 -11.78 -1.88 22.95
C THR A 44 -10.35 -2.39 22.81
N ILE A 45 -9.67 -2.58 23.94
CA ILE A 45 -8.31 -3.14 23.99
C ILE A 45 -8.35 -4.41 24.84
N ALA A 46 -8.20 -5.56 24.19
CA ALA A 46 -8.23 -6.86 24.84
C ALA A 46 -6.95 -7.17 25.62
N ALA A 47 -7.01 -8.24 26.41
CA ALA A 47 -5.94 -8.63 27.32
C ALA A 47 -4.60 -8.90 26.62
N GLY A 48 -3.50 -8.49 27.26
CA GLY A 48 -2.14 -8.77 26.80
C GLY A 48 -1.65 -7.93 25.62
N CYS A 49 -2.42 -6.94 25.16
CA CYS A 49 -1.98 -6.03 24.10
C CYS A 49 -0.83 -5.13 24.57
N ARG A 50 0.07 -4.81 23.63
CA ARG A 50 1.25 -3.97 23.82
C ARG A 50 1.17 -2.80 22.86
N ILE A 51 1.24 -1.58 23.38
CA ILE A 51 1.08 -0.36 22.58
C ILE A 51 2.29 0.53 22.83
N HIS A 52 3.01 0.85 21.77
CA HIS A 52 4.24 1.64 21.81
C HIS A 52 4.29 2.64 20.65
N GLY A 53 5.20 3.60 20.72
CA GLY A 53 5.44 4.56 19.65
C GLY A 53 4.71 5.89 19.85
N ALA A 54 5.46 6.98 19.73
CA ALA A 54 4.96 8.35 19.87
C ALA A 54 3.98 8.77 18.76
N LYS A 55 3.98 8.07 17.62
CA LYS A 55 3.06 8.34 16.51
C LYS A 55 1.80 7.49 16.57
N THR A 56 1.61 6.65 17.59
CA THR A 56 0.43 5.78 17.67
C THR A 56 -0.87 6.57 17.79
N VAL A 57 -1.85 6.23 16.95
CA VAL A 57 -3.20 6.80 16.93
C VAL A 57 -4.21 5.67 16.88
N ILE A 58 -5.25 5.74 17.71
CA ILE A 58 -6.35 4.77 17.73
C ILE A 58 -7.67 5.56 17.71
N SER A 59 -8.30 5.67 16.54
CA SER A 59 -9.57 6.37 16.37
C SER A 59 -10.77 5.61 16.94
N ALA A 60 -11.93 6.26 16.96
CA ALA A 60 -13.15 5.73 17.54
C ALA A 60 -13.55 4.35 16.98
N GLY A 61 -14.12 3.51 17.84
CA GLY A 61 -14.66 2.19 17.45
C GLY A 61 -13.61 1.11 17.18
N CYS A 62 -12.32 1.39 17.31
CA CYS A 62 -11.27 0.38 17.08
C CYS A 62 -11.36 -0.79 18.07
N THR A 63 -11.10 -2.00 17.60
CA THR A 63 -10.99 -3.20 18.44
C THR A 63 -9.61 -3.82 18.26
N LEU A 64 -8.89 -3.99 19.37
CA LEU A 64 -7.56 -4.59 19.39
C LEU A 64 -7.57 -5.88 20.20
N GLY A 65 -7.14 -6.95 19.56
CA GLY A 65 -6.78 -8.22 20.19
C GLY A 65 -7.94 -9.15 20.52
N ALA A 66 -9.03 -9.09 19.77
CA ALA A 66 -10.22 -9.92 20.00
C ALA A 66 -9.95 -11.44 19.93
N GLU A 67 -8.97 -11.88 19.13
CA GLU A 67 -8.60 -13.30 18.94
C GLU A 67 -7.22 -13.64 19.56
N GLY A 68 -6.42 -12.64 19.93
CA GLY A 68 -5.11 -12.79 20.54
C GLY A 68 -4.42 -11.43 20.74
N PRO A 69 -3.32 -11.34 21.52
CA PRO A 69 -2.70 -10.05 21.82
C PRO A 69 -2.18 -9.35 20.56
N VAL A 70 -2.39 -8.03 20.50
CA VAL A 70 -1.82 -7.14 19.48
C VAL A 70 -0.57 -6.48 20.04
N THR A 71 0.51 -6.47 19.26
CA THR A 71 1.62 -5.54 19.44
C THR A 71 1.52 -4.44 18.39
N LEU A 72 1.27 -3.21 18.83
CA LEU A 72 1.08 -2.03 18.01
C LEU A 72 2.24 -1.05 18.23
N VAL A 73 2.96 -0.67 17.18
CA VAL A 73 4.12 0.22 17.28
C VAL A 73 4.05 1.31 16.19
N ASP A 74 3.84 2.56 16.59
CA ASP A 74 3.76 3.73 15.67
C ASP A 74 2.74 3.53 14.52
N CYS A 75 1.62 2.85 14.79
CA CYS A 75 0.54 2.68 13.82
C CYS A 75 -0.54 3.74 14.00
N ARG A 76 -1.16 4.17 12.90
CA ARG A 76 -2.29 5.12 12.95
C ARG A 76 -3.54 4.44 12.42
N LEU A 77 -4.54 4.25 13.29
CA LEU A 77 -5.76 3.50 12.99
C LEU A 77 -6.93 4.48 12.85
N GLY A 78 -7.59 4.46 11.69
CA GLY A 78 -8.84 5.16 11.43
C GLY A 78 -10.04 4.50 12.11
N PRO A 79 -11.25 5.06 11.95
CA PRO A 79 -12.41 4.61 12.69
C PRO A 79 -12.78 3.13 12.44
N GLY A 80 -13.15 2.41 13.49
CA GLY A 80 -13.67 1.04 13.37
C GLY A 80 -12.67 -0.02 12.89
N VAL A 81 -11.36 0.27 12.89
CA VAL A 81 -10.32 -0.72 12.56
C VAL A 81 -10.35 -1.88 13.56
N ASP A 82 -10.25 -3.11 13.06
CA ASP A 82 -10.26 -4.33 13.88
C ASP A 82 -9.01 -5.18 13.63
N LEU A 83 -8.10 -5.19 14.61
CA LEU A 83 -6.86 -5.95 14.58
C LEU A 83 -6.98 -7.11 15.57
N LYS A 84 -7.25 -8.32 15.07
CA LYS A 84 -7.65 -9.46 15.88
C LYS A 84 -6.52 -10.08 16.72
N GLY A 85 -5.27 -9.97 16.27
CA GLY A 85 -4.09 -10.41 17.01
C GLY A 85 -2.86 -10.54 16.12
N GLY A 86 -1.68 -10.15 16.60
CA GLY A 86 -0.46 -10.16 15.79
C GLY A 86 0.48 -8.98 16.05
N TYR A 87 1.32 -8.67 15.07
CA TYR A 87 2.32 -7.61 15.13
C TYR A 87 2.10 -6.57 14.03
N PHE A 88 2.04 -5.30 14.43
CA PHE A 88 1.73 -4.17 13.57
C PHE A 88 2.72 -3.04 13.87
N LYS A 89 3.45 -2.57 12.86
CA LYS A 89 4.47 -1.55 13.02
C LYS A 89 4.43 -0.52 11.89
N GLN A 90 4.45 0.77 12.24
CA GLN A 90 4.65 1.89 11.32
C GLN A 90 3.79 1.77 10.06
N SER A 91 2.48 1.63 10.27
CA SER A 91 1.49 1.39 9.22
C SER A 91 0.19 2.13 9.52
N VAL A 92 -0.59 2.38 8.48
CA VAL A 92 -1.89 3.04 8.55
C VAL A 92 -2.99 2.10 8.08
N PHE A 93 -4.08 2.11 8.83
CA PHE A 93 -5.29 1.34 8.56
C PHE A 93 -6.44 2.34 8.56
N LEU A 94 -7.19 2.45 7.46
CA LEU A 94 -8.30 3.37 7.34
C LEU A 94 -9.62 2.69 7.77
N GLU A 95 -10.73 3.39 7.59
CA GLU A 95 -12.01 3.03 8.20
C GLU A 95 -12.36 1.55 7.97
N LYS A 96 -12.63 0.82 9.06
CA LYS A 96 -13.04 -0.60 9.05
C LYS A 96 -12.05 -1.56 8.40
N ALA A 97 -10.80 -1.16 8.16
CA ALA A 97 -9.77 -2.12 7.76
C ALA A 97 -9.60 -3.20 8.83
N ASN A 98 -9.37 -4.44 8.40
CA ASN A 98 -9.40 -5.61 9.29
C ASN A 98 -8.21 -6.54 9.04
N MET A 99 -7.60 -7.04 10.12
CA MET A 99 -6.56 -8.06 10.03
C MET A 99 -6.81 -9.19 11.04
N GLY A 100 -6.84 -10.42 10.53
CA GLY A 100 -7.02 -11.66 11.28
C GLY A 100 -5.87 -12.01 12.21
N LEU A 101 -6.09 -13.06 13.02
CA LEU A 101 -5.08 -13.59 13.94
C LEU A 101 -3.77 -13.96 13.24
N GLY A 102 -2.65 -13.64 13.88
CA GLY A 102 -1.32 -13.98 13.39
C GLY A 102 -0.83 -13.06 12.27
N ALA A 103 -1.48 -11.91 12.06
CA ALA A 103 -1.00 -10.90 11.12
C ALA A 103 0.39 -10.39 11.50
N GLN A 104 1.22 -10.15 10.49
CA GLN A 104 2.54 -9.54 10.61
C GLN A 104 2.66 -8.38 9.62
N VAL A 105 2.14 -7.22 10.01
CA VAL A 105 2.18 -5.99 9.20
C VAL A 105 3.37 -5.15 9.65
N ARG A 106 4.34 -4.99 8.77
CA ARG A 106 5.57 -4.22 9.02
C ARG A 106 5.52 -2.86 8.34
N GLU A 107 6.57 -2.07 8.51
CA GLU A 107 6.61 -0.68 8.11
C GLU A 107 6.21 -0.39 6.66
N GLY A 108 5.55 0.76 6.46
CA GLY A 108 5.19 1.28 5.14
C GLY A 108 3.93 0.66 4.55
N CYS A 109 3.02 0.15 5.37
CA CYS A 109 1.74 -0.35 4.88
C CYS A 109 0.62 0.68 5.03
N LEU A 110 -0.22 0.79 4.01
CA LEU A 110 -1.44 1.60 3.97
C LEU A 110 -2.60 0.70 3.51
N LEU A 111 -3.50 0.39 4.43
CA LEU A 111 -4.71 -0.39 4.14
C LEU A 111 -5.89 0.55 4.17
N GLU A 112 -6.51 0.78 3.03
CA GLU A 112 -7.65 1.69 2.88
C GLU A 112 -8.95 1.07 3.40
N GLU A 113 -10.05 1.79 3.22
CA GLU A 113 -11.34 1.48 3.82
C GLU A 113 -11.80 0.06 3.53
N GLU A 114 -12.16 -0.67 4.58
CA GLU A 114 -12.67 -2.03 4.49
C GLU A 114 -11.72 -3.05 3.83
N ALA A 115 -10.44 -2.70 3.61
CA ALA A 115 -9.41 -3.66 3.22
C ALA A 115 -9.23 -4.72 4.32
N ASN A 116 -9.07 -5.98 3.92
CA ASN A 116 -9.19 -7.11 4.82
C ASN A 116 -8.04 -8.10 4.65
N GLY A 117 -7.60 -8.70 5.75
CA GLY A 117 -6.72 -9.85 5.75
C GLY A 117 -7.25 -10.93 6.69
N ALA A 118 -7.28 -12.18 6.21
CA ALA A 118 -7.58 -13.33 7.06
C ALA A 118 -6.39 -13.65 8.00
N HIS A 119 -6.26 -14.90 8.44
CA HIS A 119 -5.22 -15.25 9.41
C HIS A 119 -3.83 -15.40 8.76
N CYS A 120 -2.79 -15.09 9.52
CA CYS A 120 -1.38 -15.27 9.11
C CYS A 120 -1.01 -14.52 7.82
N VAL A 121 -1.42 -13.26 7.70
CA VAL A 121 -1.04 -12.38 6.58
C VAL A 121 0.20 -11.56 6.93
N GLY A 122 1.23 -11.64 6.10
CA GLY A 122 2.47 -10.88 6.22
C GLY A 122 2.57 -9.78 5.18
N LEU A 123 2.77 -8.53 5.62
CA LEU A 123 2.88 -7.34 4.76
C LEU A 123 4.10 -6.50 5.14
N LYS A 124 4.60 -5.75 4.16
CA LYS A 124 5.60 -4.69 4.31
C LYS A 124 5.59 -3.88 3.04
N GLN A 125 5.61 -2.53 3.15
CA GLN A 125 5.67 -1.66 1.97
C GLN A 125 4.52 -1.98 0.99
N THR A 126 3.30 -2.15 1.53
CA THR A 126 2.12 -2.63 0.80
C THR A 126 0.97 -1.65 0.92
N ILE A 127 0.37 -1.29 -0.22
CA ILE A 127 -0.79 -0.41 -0.31
C ILE A 127 -1.98 -1.22 -0.83
N LEU A 128 -3.05 -1.31 -0.04
CA LEU A 128 -4.30 -1.96 -0.42
C LEU A 128 -5.39 -0.91 -0.51
N PHE A 129 -6.00 -0.79 -1.68
CA PHE A 129 -7.14 0.09 -1.90
C PHE A 129 -8.40 -0.47 -1.23
N PRO A 130 -9.52 0.28 -1.22
CA PRO A 130 -10.70 -0.13 -0.49
C PRO A 130 -11.17 -1.51 -0.91
N PHE A 131 -11.70 -2.25 0.08
CA PHE A 131 -12.28 -3.59 -0.06
C PHE A 131 -11.30 -4.73 -0.42
N VAL A 132 -10.06 -4.44 -0.84
CA VAL A 132 -9.10 -5.48 -1.24
C VAL A 132 -8.94 -6.49 -0.10
N THR A 133 -9.15 -7.77 -0.42
CA THR A 133 -9.15 -8.84 0.57
C THR A 133 -8.01 -9.82 0.33
N LEU A 134 -7.25 -10.07 1.39
CA LEU A 134 -6.20 -11.06 1.44
C LEU A 134 -6.72 -12.30 2.18
N GLY A 135 -6.60 -13.46 1.55
CA GLY A 135 -6.84 -14.75 2.16
C GLY A 135 -5.83 -15.07 3.27
N SER A 136 -5.63 -16.35 3.56
CA SER A 136 -4.80 -16.78 4.69
C SER A 136 -3.40 -17.21 4.27
N LEU A 137 -2.42 -17.17 5.18
CA LEU A 137 -1.05 -17.65 4.96
C LEU A 137 -0.33 -16.92 3.81
N ILE A 138 -0.50 -15.60 3.72
CA ILE A 138 0.00 -14.78 2.61
C ILE A 138 1.29 -14.06 2.99
N ASN A 139 2.19 -13.89 2.03
CA ASN A 139 3.25 -12.87 2.09
C ASN A 139 3.14 -11.97 0.86
N PHE A 140 2.65 -10.75 1.05
CA PHE A 140 2.32 -9.81 -0.04
C PHE A 140 2.99 -8.46 0.17
N CYS A 141 4.31 -8.49 0.27
CA CYS A 141 5.15 -7.30 0.45
C CYS A 141 5.39 -6.59 -0.88
N ASP A 142 5.69 -5.28 -0.85
CA ASP A 142 6.08 -4.49 -2.02
C ASP A 142 5.01 -4.43 -3.14
N CYS A 143 3.74 -4.45 -2.76
CA CYS A 143 2.61 -4.45 -3.68
C CYS A 143 1.75 -3.19 -3.53
N LEU A 144 1.21 -2.68 -4.64
CA LEU A 144 0.00 -1.86 -4.63
C LEU A 144 -1.09 -2.66 -5.34
N MET A 145 -2.25 -2.82 -4.70
CA MET A 145 -3.38 -3.53 -5.29
C MET A 145 -4.66 -2.72 -5.18
N ALA A 146 -5.38 -2.64 -6.30
CA ALA A 146 -6.66 -1.96 -6.44
C ALA A 146 -7.67 -2.80 -7.22
N GLY A 147 -8.90 -2.29 -7.33
CA GLY A 147 -10.00 -2.90 -8.08
C GLY A 147 -11.07 -3.47 -7.15
N GLY A 148 -12.31 -3.44 -7.64
CA GLY A 148 -13.51 -3.68 -6.84
C GLY A 148 -14.33 -2.41 -6.64
N THR A 149 -15.59 -2.61 -6.32
CA THR A 149 -16.60 -1.56 -6.11
C THR A 149 -17.25 -1.62 -4.74
N SER A 150 -17.08 -2.73 -4.00
CA SER A 150 -17.60 -2.91 -2.65
C SER A 150 -16.96 -4.13 -1.96
N ARG A 151 -17.24 -4.36 -0.68
CA ARG A 151 -16.85 -5.62 0.01
C ARG A 151 -17.37 -6.90 -0.63
N LYS A 152 -18.45 -6.83 -1.41
CA LYS A 152 -19.00 -8.01 -2.11
C LYS A 152 -18.42 -8.21 -3.50
N ASP A 153 -17.80 -7.17 -4.04
CA ASP A 153 -17.19 -7.13 -5.37
C ASP A 153 -15.82 -6.46 -5.23
N HIS A 154 -14.82 -7.26 -4.85
CA HIS A 154 -13.51 -6.80 -4.40
C HIS A 154 -12.40 -7.60 -5.05
N SER A 155 -11.24 -6.98 -5.20
CA SER A 155 -10.04 -7.72 -5.59
C SER A 155 -9.57 -8.64 -4.46
N GLU A 156 -9.13 -9.84 -4.83
CA GLU A 156 -8.78 -10.87 -3.88
C GLU A 156 -7.40 -11.47 -4.16
N VAL A 157 -6.64 -11.66 -3.09
CA VAL A 157 -5.42 -12.48 -3.08
C VAL A 157 -5.72 -13.77 -2.35
N GLY A 158 -5.77 -14.88 -3.09
CA GLY A 158 -6.09 -16.19 -2.57
C GLY A 158 -5.07 -16.69 -1.54
N SER A 159 -5.51 -17.63 -0.71
CA SER A 159 -4.67 -18.16 0.38
C SER A 159 -3.36 -18.77 -0.11
N SER A 160 -2.29 -18.63 0.67
CA SER A 160 -0.95 -19.12 0.37
C SER A 160 -0.30 -18.47 -0.85
N TYR A 161 -0.66 -17.23 -1.16
CA TYR A 161 0.00 -16.44 -2.20
C TYR A 161 1.30 -15.80 -1.68
N ILE A 162 2.32 -15.78 -2.54
CA ILE A 162 3.61 -15.14 -2.25
C ILE A 162 3.97 -14.16 -3.36
N HIS A 163 4.21 -12.90 -2.98
CA HIS A 163 4.97 -11.97 -3.83
C HIS A 163 6.47 -12.14 -3.54
N PHE A 164 7.22 -12.58 -4.55
CA PHE A 164 8.66 -12.76 -4.47
C PHE A 164 9.36 -11.43 -4.77
N ASN A 165 9.71 -10.71 -3.71
CA ASN A 165 10.26 -9.35 -3.75
C ASN A 165 11.77 -9.25 -3.50
N TYR A 166 12.52 -10.35 -3.69
CA TYR A 166 13.96 -10.35 -3.46
C TYR A 166 14.67 -11.21 -4.51
N THR A 167 15.65 -10.62 -5.20
CA THR A 167 16.39 -11.31 -6.25
C THR A 167 17.60 -12.07 -5.69
N PRO A 168 18.12 -13.08 -6.40
CA PRO A 168 19.37 -13.75 -6.03
C PRO A 168 20.61 -12.85 -6.00
N ASP A 169 20.56 -11.68 -6.65
CA ASP A 169 21.61 -10.65 -6.62
C ASP A 169 21.39 -9.61 -5.50
N GLY A 170 20.39 -9.87 -4.65
CA GLY A 170 20.08 -9.10 -3.47
C GLY A 170 19.32 -7.80 -3.71
N ASP A 171 18.64 -7.68 -4.85
CA ASP A 171 17.86 -6.50 -5.22
C ASP A 171 16.42 -6.60 -4.71
N LYS A 172 15.82 -5.43 -4.46
CA LYS A 172 14.41 -5.23 -4.06
C LYS A 172 13.68 -4.25 -4.97
N THR A 173 14.16 -4.08 -6.20
CA THR A 173 13.51 -3.31 -7.27
C THR A 173 12.33 -4.06 -7.88
N THR A 174 11.54 -4.70 -7.02
CA THR A 174 10.55 -5.72 -7.36
C THR A 174 9.13 -5.30 -7.06
N ALA A 175 8.89 -4.01 -6.83
CA ALA A 175 7.56 -3.50 -6.51
C ALA A 175 6.57 -3.84 -7.64
N SER A 176 5.41 -4.39 -7.28
CA SER A 176 4.39 -4.79 -8.24
C SER A 176 3.12 -3.96 -8.13
N LEU A 177 2.51 -3.70 -9.28
CA LEU A 177 1.30 -2.91 -9.41
C LEU A 177 0.17 -3.80 -9.96
N PHE A 178 -0.84 -4.05 -9.14
CA PHE A 178 -2.04 -4.80 -9.52
C PHE A 178 -3.19 -3.80 -9.67
N GLY A 179 -3.45 -3.36 -10.90
CA GLY A 179 -4.25 -2.18 -11.23
C GLY A 179 -3.37 -0.94 -11.46
N ASP A 180 -3.90 0.23 -11.11
CA ASP A 180 -3.17 1.51 -11.06
C ASP A 180 -3.97 2.54 -10.23
N VAL A 181 -3.33 3.64 -9.86
CA VAL A 181 -3.94 4.65 -9.00
C VAL A 181 -5.00 5.47 -9.74
N ALA A 182 -4.70 5.92 -10.96
CA ALA A 182 -5.54 6.86 -11.70
C ALA A 182 -6.98 6.34 -11.90
N ARG A 183 -7.10 5.06 -12.26
CA ARG A 183 -8.38 4.37 -12.40
C ARG A 183 -8.86 3.79 -11.07
N GLY A 184 -7.96 3.39 -10.19
CA GLY A 184 -8.27 2.66 -8.96
C GLY A 184 -8.99 3.49 -7.91
N VAL A 185 -8.60 4.76 -7.72
CA VAL A 185 -9.19 5.63 -6.69
C VAL A 185 -10.65 5.97 -6.99
N MET A 186 -11.10 5.71 -8.21
CA MET A 186 -12.49 5.92 -8.62
C MET A 186 -13.42 4.83 -8.03
N LEU A 187 -12.92 3.64 -7.68
CA LEU A 187 -13.74 2.54 -7.15
C LEU A 187 -14.82 2.02 -8.12
N ASP A 188 -14.55 2.03 -9.43
CA ASP A 188 -15.44 1.50 -10.47
C ASP A 188 -14.76 0.47 -11.38
N ARG A 189 -13.61 -0.05 -10.95
CA ARG A 189 -12.83 -1.00 -11.74
C ARG A 189 -13.19 -2.43 -11.37
N PRO A 190 -13.25 -3.36 -12.34
CA PRO A 190 -13.51 -4.76 -12.05
C PRO A 190 -12.41 -5.36 -11.16
N PRO A 191 -12.74 -6.28 -10.26
CA PRO A 191 -11.79 -6.85 -9.32
C PRO A 191 -10.70 -7.67 -10.00
N ILE A 192 -9.51 -7.65 -9.43
CA ILE A 192 -8.39 -8.52 -9.79
C ILE A 192 -8.42 -9.75 -8.87
N PHE A 193 -8.28 -10.95 -9.42
CA PHE A 193 -8.23 -12.18 -8.63
C PHE A 193 -6.87 -12.87 -8.79
N LEU A 194 -6.07 -12.90 -7.72
CA LEU A 194 -4.81 -13.64 -7.66
C LEU A 194 -5.05 -15.00 -6.99
N GLY A 195 -5.18 -16.07 -7.78
CA GLY A 195 -5.51 -17.38 -7.27
C GLY A 195 -4.52 -17.91 -6.20
N GLY A 196 -5.07 -18.59 -5.19
CA GLY A 196 -4.30 -19.15 -4.08
C GLY A 196 -3.27 -20.20 -4.50
N GLN A 197 -2.34 -20.53 -3.59
CA GLN A 197 -1.15 -21.34 -3.89
C GLN A 197 -0.32 -20.80 -5.06
N GLY A 198 -0.50 -19.53 -5.41
CA GLY A 198 0.17 -18.87 -6.52
C GLY A 198 1.28 -17.93 -6.05
N GLY A 199 1.80 -17.15 -6.98
CA GLY A 199 2.72 -16.07 -6.64
C GLY A 199 2.99 -15.11 -7.79
N ALA A 200 3.77 -14.08 -7.50
CA ALA A 200 4.28 -13.13 -8.49
C ALA A 200 5.75 -12.85 -8.22
N VAL A 201 6.60 -12.98 -9.25
CA VAL A 201 8.01 -12.59 -9.19
C VAL A 201 8.11 -11.15 -9.65
N GLY A 202 8.27 -10.24 -8.69
CA GLY A 202 8.29 -8.81 -8.96
C GLY A 202 9.54 -8.34 -9.72
N PRO A 203 9.50 -7.15 -10.33
CA PRO A 203 8.33 -6.28 -10.45
C PRO A 203 7.41 -6.76 -11.57
N VAL A 204 6.09 -6.75 -11.37
CA VAL A 204 5.10 -7.07 -12.41
C VAL A 204 3.92 -6.09 -12.36
N ARG A 205 3.27 -5.89 -13.52
CA ARG A 205 2.04 -5.11 -13.63
C ARG A 205 0.88 -5.99 -14.12
N LEU A 206 -0.30 -5.79 -13.54
CA LEU A 206 -1.51 -6.55 -13.86
C LEU A 206 -2.71 -5.63 -14.09
N GLY A 207 -3.42 -5.79 -15.21
CA GLY A 207 -4.65 -5.04 -15.53
C GLY A 207 -5.87 -5.47 -14.70
N TYR A 208 -6.86 -4.59 -14.61
CA TYR A 208 -8.11 -4.81 -13.87
C TYR A 208 -8.93 -5.97 -14.43
N GLY A 209 -9.79 -6.59 -13.61
CA GLY A 209 -10.64 -7.70 -14.06
C GLY A 209 -9.88 -8.98 -14.39
N THR A 210 -8.55 -9.00 -14.22
CA THR A 210 -7.73 -10.17 -14.54
C THR A 210 -7.84 -11.22 -13.45
N VAL A 211 -8.03 -12.46 -13.88
CA VAL A 211 -8.06 -13.66 -13.03
C VAL A 211 -6.81 -14.49 -13.30
N VAL A 212 -5.93 -14.60 -12.31
CA VAL A 212 -4.78 -15.51 -12.31
C VAL A 212 -5.21 -16.81 -11.66
N ALA A 213 -5.12 -17.92 -12.38
CA ALA A 213 -5.51 -19.23 -11.88
C ALA A 213 -4.65 -19.66 -10.68
N ALA A 214 -5.27 -20.36 -9.73
CA ALA A 214 -4.57 -20.93 -8.57
C ALA A 214 -3.36 -21.77 -9.00
N GLY A 215 -2.29 -21.73 -8.22
CA GLY A 215 -1.02 -22.41 -8.55
C GLY A 215 -0.13 -21.68 -9.57
N SER A 216 -0.61 -20.60 -10.19
CA SER A 216 0.19 -19.85 -11.18
C SER A 216 1.20 -18.92 -10.51
N VAL A 217 2.42 -18.89 -11.05
CA VAL A 217 3.46 -17.93 -10.64
C VAL A 217 3.72 -16.92 -11.76
N LEU A 218 3.19 -15.71 -11.61
CA LEU A 218 3.33 -14.62 -12.57
C LEU A 218 4.78 -14.14 -12.62
N ARG A 219 5.35 -14.00 -13.82
CA ARG A 219 6.75 -13.54 -14.03
C ARG A 219 6.88 -12.41 -15.04
N GLN A 220 5.77 -12.06 -15.69
CA GLN A 220 5.70 -11.05 -16.73
C GLN A 220 4.47 -10.19 -16.48
N ASP A 221 4.48 -8.99 -17.05
CA ASP A 221 3.33 -8.10 -17.02
C ASP A 221 2.15 -8.70 -17.81
N VAL A 222 0.92 -8.45 -17.36
CA VAL A 222 -0.31 -8.70 -18.12
C VAL A 222 -1.09 -7.39 -18.08
N LEU A 223 -0.86 -6.55 -19.08
CA LEU A 223 -1.28 -5.15 -19.07
C LEU A 223 -2.73 -4.94 -19.47
N ASP A 224 -3.22 -5.77 -20.39
CA ASP A 224 -4.62 -5.74 -20.78
C ASP A 224 -5.52 -6.16 -19.61
N ASP A 225 -6.66 -5.49 -19.49
CA ASP A 225 -7.70 -5.84 -18.52
C ASP A 225 -8.45 -7.13 -18.93
N GLY A 226 -9.14 -7.75 -17.97
CA GLY A 226 -10.13 -8.81 -18.20
C GLY A 226 -9.56 -10.14 -18.68
N LYS A 227 -8.28 -10.43 -18.39
CA LYS A 227 -7.64 -11.68 -18.83
C LYS A 227 -7.90 -12.83 -17.87
N LEU A 228 -7.90 -14.05 -18.41
CA LEU A 228 -7.77 -15.27 -17.63
C LEU A 228 -6.36 -15.83 -17.88
N VAL A 229 -5.56 -15.90 -16.83
CA VAL A 229 -4.12 -16.20 -16.92
C VAL A 229 -3.85 -17.54 -16.26
N PHE A 230 -3.31 -18.47 -17.04
CA PHE A 230 -2.70 -19.71 -16.56
C PHE A 230 -1.20 -19.63 -16.83
N VAL A 231 -0.38 -19.81 -15.80
CA VAL A 231 1.08 -19.88 -15.98
C VAL A 231 1.54 -21.31 -15.82
N GLU A 232 2.07 -21.88 -16.90
CA GLU A 232 2.65 -23.22 -16.86
C GLU A 232 3.92 -23.25 -15.99
N PRO A 233 4.19 -24.36 -15.28
CA PRO A 233 5.47 -24.56 -14.62
C PRO A 233 6.63 -24.48 -15.61
N LEU A 234 7.73 -23.84 -15.21
CA LEU A 234 8.94 -23.82 -16.03
C LEU A 234 9.50 -25.25 -16.15
N PRO A 235 9.93 -25.69 -17.35
CA PRO A 235 10.67 -26.93 -17.50
C PRO A 235 11.94 -26.94 -16.63
N GLY A 236 12.33 -28.12 -16.17
CA GLY A 236 13.61 -28.28 -15.45
C GLY A 236 14.78 -27.80 -16.31
N LEU A 237 15.58 -26.90 -15.77
CA LEU A 237 16.75 -26.33 -16.44
C LEU A 237 17.92 -26.21 -15.46
N GLU A 238 19.08 -26.72 -15.85
CA GLU A 238 20.33 -26.56 -15.13
C GLU A 238 21.35 -25.84 -16.00
N ARG A 239 21.94 -24.75 -15.48
CA ARG A 239 22.97 -23.95 -16.14
C ARG A 239 23.89 -23.35 -15.09
N GLU A 240 25.12 -23.01 -15.48
CA GLU A 240 26.02 -22.25 -14.62
C GLU A 240 25.41 -20.90 -14.22
N ARG A 241 25.46 -20.60 -12.92
CA ARG A 241 24.96 -19.34 -12.37
C ARG A 241 25.88 -18.18 -12.80
N ARG A 242 25.30 -17.17 -13.43
CA ARG A 242 25.94 -15.87 -13.70
C ARG A 242 25.22 -14.78 -12.92
N SER A 243 25.91 -14.14 -11.98
CA SER A 243 25.38 -13.03 -11.18
C SER A 243 25.30 -11.74 -12.01
N GLN A 244 24.41 -10.82 -11.61
CA GLN A 244 24.34 -9.45 -12.12
C GLN A 244 24.14 -9.35 -13.64
N THR A 245 23.36 -10.28 -14.22
CA THR A 245 23.15 -10.30 -15.68
C THR A 245 22.06 -9.35 -16.16
N TYR A 246 21.21 -8.82 -15.27
CA TYR A 246 20.15 -7.82 -15.52
C TYR A 246 19.47 -7.89 -16.91
N LYS A 247 19.10 -9.10 -17.36
CA LYS A 247 18.62 -9.34 -18.74
C LYS A 247 17.38 -8.52 -19.13
N ASP A 248 16.53 -8.22 -18.15
CA ASP A 248 15.30 -7.43 -18.33
C ASP A 248 15.42 -6.03 -17.69
N LEU A 249 16.60 -5.41 -17.72
CA LEU A 249 16.86 -4.12 -17.07
C LEU A 249 15.80 -3.06 -17.45
N ARG A 250 15.51 -2.91 -18.75
CA ARG A 250 14.50 -1.96 -19.24
C ARG A 250 13.13 -2.17 -18.58
N ARG A 251 12.66 -3.42 -18.50
CA ARG A 251 11.38 -3.77 -17.87
C ARG A 251 11.38 -3.44 -16.37
N VAL A 252 12.46 -3.77 -15.67
CA VAL A 252 12.60 -3.50 -14.24
C VAL A 252 12.59 -1.99 -13.96
N VAL A 253 13.41 -1.22 -14.68
CA VAL A 253 13.46 0.24 -14.54
C VAL A 253 12.10 0.86 -14.86
N ARG A 254 11.50 0.49 -16.00
CA ARG A 254 10.16 0.91 -16.41
C ARG A 254 9.11 0.68 -15.32
N ASN A 255 9.02 -0.53 -14.79
CA ASN A 255 8.00 -0.87 -13.81
C ASN A 255 8.21 -0.11 -12.48
N ASN A 256 9.46 0.14 -12.06
CA ASN A 256 9.74 0.95 -10.87
C ASN A 256 9.38 2.44 -11.08
N VAL A 257 9.68 3.00 -12.25
CA VAL A 257 9.30 4.38 -12.61
C VAL A 257 7.78 4.53 -12.60
N ILE A 258 7.06 3.59 -13.21
CA ILE A 258 5.59 3.59 -13.21
C ILE A 258 5.02 3.46 -11.79
N TYR A 259 5.60 2.60 -10.96
CA TYR A 259 5.18 2.46 -9.56
C TYR A 259 5.38 3.77 -8.79
N LEU A 260 6.55 4.41 -8.91
CA LEU A 260 6.86 5.72 -8.29
C LEU A 260 5.91 6.83 -8.77
N ALA A 261 5.58 6.85 -10.07
CA ALA A 261 4.63 7.79 -10.64
C ALA A 261 3.21 7.59 -10.08
N ASN A 262 2.80 6.33 -9.89
CA ASN A 262 1.53 6.00 -9.24
C ASN A 262 1.49 6.46 -7.77
N LEU A 263 2.58 6.28 -7.01
CA LEU A 263 2.67 6.81 -5.64
C LEU A 263 2.49 8.33 -5.61
N SER A 264 3.06 9.04 -6.58
CA SER A 264 2.94 10.50 -6.69
C SER A 264 1.50 10.92 -7.02
N ALA A 265 0.82 10.22 -7.92
CA ALA A 265 -0.60 10.42 -8.19
C ALA A 265 -1.47 10.16 -6.93
N LEU A 266 -1.14 9.12 -6.16
CA LEU A 266 -1.87 8.78 -4.94
C LEU A 266 -1.66 9.84 -3.86
N GLU A 267 -0.45 10.38 -3.73
CA GLU A 267 -0.16 11.48 -2.80
C GLU A 267 -0.99 12.74 -3.13
N GLN A 268 -1.17 13.06 -4.42
CA GLN A 268 -2.05 14.15 -4.85
C GLN A 268 -3.52 13.88 -4.48
N TRP A 269 -4.01 12.65 -4.69
CA TRP A 269 -5.35 12.25 -4.27
C TRP A 269 -5.55 12.42 -2.75
N TYR A 270 -4.59 11.95 -1.94
CA TYR A 270 -4.62 12.12 -0.49
C TYR A 270 -4.55 13.59 -0.05
N GLY A 271 -3.68 14.38 -0.68
CA GLY A 271 -3.45 15.77 -0.33
C GLY A 271 -4.62 16.70 -0.68
N LYS A 272 -5.28 16.46 -1.82
CA LYS A 272 -6.27 17.38 -2.40
C LYS A 272 -7.71 16.91 -2.29
N VAL A 273 -7.95 15.60 -2.38
CA VAL A 273 -9.29 15.03 -2.31
C VAL A 273 -9.58 14.53 -0.90
N ARG A 274 -8.75 13.61 -0.39
CA ARG A 274 -9.05 12.91 0.89
C ARG A 274 -8.93 13.80 2.12
N ARG A 275 -8.09 14.85 2.07
CA ARG A 275 -7.84 15.76 3.20
C ARG A 275 -9.13 16.28 3.85
N ALA A 276 -10.13 16.66 3.05
CA ALA A 276 -11.38 17.20 3.57
C ALA A 276 -12.18 16.17 4.40
N PHE A 277 -12.17 14.90 4.01
CA PHE A 277 -12.83 13.81 4.75
C PHE A 277 -12.13 13.53 6.07
N PHE A 278 -10.79 13.47 6.06
CA PHE A 278 -10.03 13.29 7.31
C PHE A 278 -10.27 14.42 8.31
N ALA A 279 -10.36 15.67 7.84
CA ALA A 279 -10.62 16.82 8.71
C ALA A 279 -11.99 16.76 9.44
N ARG A 280 -12.92 15.91 8.99
CA ARG A 280 -14.22 15.67 9.64
C ARG A 280 -14.17 14.62 10.74
N GLN A 281 -13.11 13.82 10.79
CA GLN A 281 -13.00 12.68 11.69
C GLN A 281 -12.24 13.05 12.97
N GLU A 282 -12.63 12.42 14.09
CA GLU A 282 -11.85 12.49 15.33
C GLU A 282 -10.45 11.91 15.09
N LEU A 283 -9.41 12.70 15.42
CA LEU A 283 -8.00 12.37 15.17
C LEU A 283 -7.64 12.22 13.68
N GLY A 284 -8.53 12.60 12.76
CA GLY A 284 -8.37 12.35 11.34
C GLY A 284 -7.15 13.04 10.72
N ASP A 285 -6.80 14.25 11.17
CA ASP A 285 -5.57 14.93 10.74
C ASP A 285 -4.30 14.09 11.02
N LEU A 286 -4.26 13.41 12.16
CA LEU A 286 -3.14 12.54 12.52
C LEU A 286 -3.13 11.28 11.64
N VAL A 287 -4.30 10.72 11.30
CA VAL A 287 -4.38 9.56 10.40
C VAL A 287 -3.97 9.96 8.98
N HIS A 288 -4.41 11.12 8.50
CA HIS A 288 -4.04 11.70 7.19
C HIS A 288 -2.54 11.91 7.05
N GLU A 289 -1.92 12.55 8.05
CA GLU A 289 -0.47 12.73 8.11
C GLU A 289 0.25 11.37 8.08
N GLY A 290 -0.29 10.36 8.76
CA GLY A 290 0.21 8.99 8.69
C GLY A 290 0.14 8.39 7.29
N ALA A 291 -0.96 8.58 6.58
CA ALA A 291 -1.13 8.05 5.24
C ALA A 291 -0.12 8.67 4.27
N LEU A 292 0.08 10.00 4.34
CA LEU A 292 1.12 10.69 3.58
C LEU A 292 2.54 10.23 3.98
N ASP A 293 2.79 10.00 5.27
CA ASP A 293 4.04 9.40 5.76
C ASP A 293 4.30 8.01 5.12
N MET A 294 3.27 7.18 4.93
CA MET A 294 3.39 5.85 4.28
C MET A 294 3.75 5.97 2.81
N LEU A 295 3.11 6.90 2.07
CA LEU A 295 3.42 7.15 0.66
C LEU A 295 4.84 7.66 0.47
N ARG A 296 5.29 8.59 1.34
CA ARG A 296 6.67 9.06 1.35
C ARG A 296 7.65 7.93 1.66
N MET A 297 7.38 7.12 2.68
CA MET A 297 8.22 5.96 3.02
C MET A 297 8.32 4.97 1.86
N ALA A 298 7.22 4.70 1.16
CA ALA A 298 7.20 3.84 -0.02
C ALA A 298 8.08 4.41 -1.15
N ARG A 299 7.95 5.71 -1.45
CA ARG A 299 8.79 6.40 -2.43
C ARG A 299 10.27 6.31 -2.07
N GLU A 300 10.64 6.65 -0.84
CA GLU A 300 12.02 6.61 -0.35
C GLU A 300 12.63 5.21 -0.46
N GLU A 301 11.87 4.17 -0.08
CA GLU A 301 12.32 2.78 -0.17
C GLU A 301 12.51 2.35 -1.64
N ARG A 302 11.62 2.75 -2.57
CA ARG A 302 11.78 2.46 -4.01
C ARG A 302 12.99 3.17 -4.61
N ILE A 303 13.18 4.46 -4.32
CA ILE A 303 14.33 5.25 -4.78
C ILE A 303 15.64 4.62 -4.30
N LYS A 304 15.71 4.28 -3.01
CA LYS A 304 16.88 3.61 -2.42
C LYS A 304 17.23 2.32 -3.16
N HIS A 305 16.25 1.46 -3.42
CA HIS A 305 16.51 0.19 -4.12
C HIS A 305 16.87 0.39 -5.59
N LEU A 306 16.28 1.38 -6.26
CA LEU A 306 16.61 1.68 -7.65
C LEU A 306 18.06 2.14 -7.80
N LYS A 307 18.54 3.02 -6.90
CA LYS A 307 19.94 3.45 -6.85
C LYS A 307 20.88 2.29 -6.52
N ALA A 308 20.54 1.48 -5.51
CA ALA A 308 21.36 0.31 -5.13
C ALA A 308 21.46 -0.74 -6.26
N MET A 309 20.41 -0.89 -7.08
CA MET A 309 20.47 -1.74 -8.27
C MET A 309 21.39 -1.13 -9.34
N ALA A 310 21.30 0.16 -9.60
CA ALA A 310 22.13 0.85 -10.60
C ALA A 310 23.64 0.70 -10.31
N GLU A 311 24.05 0.72 -9.05
CA GLU A 311 25.45 0.48 -8.65
C GLU A 311 25.98 -0.90 -9.08
N LYS A 312 25.09 -1.89 -9.16
CA LYS A 312 25.42 -3.28 -9.53
C LYS A 312 25.30 -3.57 -11.02
N VAL A 313 24.62 -2.70 -11.78
CA VAL A 313 24.45 -2.88 -13.23
C VAL A 313 25.83 -2.79 -13.91
N THR A 314 26.13 -3.79 -14.74
CA THR A 314 27.38 -3.84 -15.50
C THR A 314 27.38 -2.83 -16.63
N GLU A 315 28.52 -2.24 -16.98
CA GLU A 315 28.68 -1.30 -18.10
C GLU A 315 28.78 -2.01 -19.47
N ALA A 316 27.93 -3.02 -19.69
CA ALA A 316 28.00 -3.91 -20.85
C ALA A 316 27.32 -3.34 -22.10
N THR A 317 26.34 -2.44 -21.93
CA THR A 317 25.59 -1.82 -23.03
C THR A 317 25.42 -0.31 -22.78
N PRO A 318 25.17 0.51 -23.83
CA PRO A 318 24.90 1.94 -23.67
C PRO A 318 23.76 2.24 -22.69
N GLU A 319 22.69 1.43 -22.70
CA GLU A 319 21.56 1.57 -21.79
C GLU A 319 21.94 1.33 -20.33
N CYS A 320 22.84 0.38 -20.10
CA CYS A 320 23.33 0.09 -18.76
C CYS A 320 24.19 1.25 -18.21
N ILE A 321 25.04 1.83 -19.07
CA ILE A 321 25.87 2.99 -18.73
C ILE A 321 24.97 4.20 -18.44
N GLU A 322 24.03 4.50 -19.35
CA GLU A 322 23.10 5.63 -19.19
C GLU A 322 22.29 5.48 -17.89
N PHE A 323 21.72 4.31 -17.62
CA PHE A 323 20.98 4.07 -16.38
C PHE A 323 21.86 4.31 -15.15
N LYS A 324 23.06 3.76 -15.12
CA LYS A 324 23.99 3.89 -14.00
C LYS A 324 24.39 5.35 -13.74
N GLU A 325 24.66 6.11 -14.80
CA GLU A 325 25.06 7.52 -14.70
C GLU A 325 23.88 8.47 -14.39
N ARG A 326 22.67 8.11 -14.80
CA ARG A 326 21.50 9.01 -14.77
C ARG A 326 20.44 8.63 -13.73
N VAL A 327 20.59 7.51 -13.00
CA VAL A 327 19.61 7.06 -12.00
C VAL A 327 19.29 8.13 -10.96
N ASP A 328 20.28 8.92 -10.52
CA ASP A 328 20.05 9.99 -9.56
C ASP A 328 19.15 11.09 -10.12
N ALA A 329 19.35 11.46 -11.39
CA ALA A 329 18.50 12.44 -12.07
C ALA A 329 17.06 11.92 -12.22
N VAL A 330 16.88 10.63 -12.52
CA VAL A 330 15.55 10.00 -12.57
C VAL A 330 14.89 10.00 -11.19
N CYS A 331 15.62 9.62 -10.14
CA CYS A 331 15.08 9.58 -8.79
C CYS A 331 14.66 10.97 -8.29
N SER A 332 15.44 12.02 -8.59
CA SER A 332 15.13 13.40 -8.20
C SER A 332 13.86 13.95 -8.84
N LEU A 333 13.38 13.38 -9.95
CA LEU A 333 12.09 13.77 -10.52
C LEU A 333 10.95 13.60 -9.50
N PHE A 334 10.99 12.53 -8.69
CA PHE A 334 9.91 12.19 -7.75
C PHE A 334 9.92 13.03 -6.47
N ASP A 335 10.88 13.95 -6.33
CA ASP A 335 10.87 15.00 -5.31
C ASP A 335 10.20 16.30 -5.80
N GLU A 336 9.94 16.41 -7.12
CA GLU A 336 9.29 17.57 -7.73
C GLU A 336 7.75 17.49 -7.62
N ASP A 337 7.10 18.65 -7.66
CA ASP A 337 5.65 18.73 -7.87
C ASP A 337 5.32 18.19 -9.29
N PRO A 338 4.38 17.25 -9.44
CA PRO A 338 3.99 16.72 -10.75
C PRO A 338 3.42 17.77 -11.73
N GLY A 339 3.05 18.96 -11.24
CA GLY A 339 2.80 20.15 -12.06
C GLY A 339 1.33 20.37 -12.48
N ASP A 340 0.54 19.32 -12.69
CA ASP A 340 -0.92 19.44 -12.88
C ASP A 340 -1.61 19.38 -11.52
N ASP A 341 -2.19 20.51 -11.12
CA ASP A 341 -2.79 20.65 -9.82
C ASP A 341 -4.20 20.04 -9.71
N GLY A 342 -4.84 19.71 -10.83
CA GLY A 342 -6.17 19.10 -10.87
C GLY A 342 -7.28 19.97 -10.32
N ASN A 343 -7.07 21.29 -10.17
CA ASN A 343 -8.00 22.18 -9.46
C ASN A 343 -9.43 22.08 -9.98
N GLY A 344 -9.62 22.01 -11.30
CA GLY A 344 -10.96 21.91 -11.90
C GLY A 344 -11.71 20.65 -11.48
N PHE A 345 -11.03 19.50 -11.39
CA PHE A 345 -11.63 18.28 -10.87
C PHE A 345 -11.89 18.39 -9.36
N VAL A 346 -10.90 18.86 -8.59
CA VAL A 346 -10.96 18.94 -7.13
C VAL A 346 -12.10 19.87 -6.67
N GLU A 347 -12.25 21.04 -7.28
CA GLU A 347 -13.35 21.98 -7.01
C GLU A 347 -14.72 21.36 -7.34
N ALA A 348 -14.84 20.73 -8.51
CA ALA A 348 -16.08 20.08 -8.93
C ALA A 348 -16.46 18.93 -7.97
N PHE A 349 -15.48 18.11 -7.58
CA PHE A 349 -15.67 17.02 -6.63
C PHE A 349 -16.14 17.53 -5.26
N HIS A 350 -15.46 18.51 -4.68
CA HIS A 350 -15.82 19.05 -3.37
C HIS A 350 -17.16 19.79 -3.37
N SER A 351 -17.61 20.31 -4.51
CA SER A 351 -18.92 20.98 -4.62
C SER A 351 -20.12 20.03 -4.44
N VAL A 352 -19.91 18.72 -4.63
CA VAL A 352 -20.96 17.67 -4.53
C VAL A 352 -20.68 16.63 -3.44
N ALA A 353 -19.55 16.73 -2.75
CA ALA A 353 -19.08 15.71 -1.81
C ALA A 353 -19.87 15.69 -0.50
N ASP A 354 -20.27 14.50 -0.06
CA ASP A 354 -20.68 14.26 1.32
C ASP A 354 -19.44 13.93 2.16
N LEU A 355 -18.91 14.93 2.85
CA LEU A 355 -17.64 14.81 3.57
C LEU A 355 -17.70 13.86 4.78
N ASP A 356 -18.88 13.36 5.14
CA ASP A 356 -19.06 12.38 6.22
C ASP A 356 -19.09 10.92 5.69
N ASP A 357 -19.14 10.72 4.35
CA ASP A 357 -19.09 9.40 3.68
C ASP A 357 -18.16 9.41 2.45
N TYR A 358 -16.88 9.08 2.67
CA TYR A 358 -15.88 9.03 1.60
C TYR A 358 -16.23 8.01 0.51
N LEU A 359 -16.55 6.78 0.89
CA LEU A 359 -16.81 5.70 -0.07
C LEU A 359 -18.08 5.98 -0.88
N GLY A 360 -19.16 6.39 -0.21
CA GLY A 360 -20.40 6.76 -0.86
C GLY A 360 -20.20 7.93 -1.82
N THR A 361 -19.45 8.95 -1.43
CA THR A 361 -19.14 10.11 -2.27
C THR A 361 -18.39 9.71 -3.55
N VAL A 362 -17.33 8.90 -3.43
CA VAL A 362 -16.52 8.46 -4.57
C VAL A 362 -17.35 7.56 -5.51
N LEU A 363 -18.14 6.64 -4.96
CA LEU A 363 -19.01 5.77 -5.75
C LEU A 363 -20.14 6.55 -6.45
N ALA A 364 -20.63 7.64 -5.86
CA ALA A 364 -21.68 8.49 -6.42
C ALA A 364 -21.21 9.46 -7.51
N MET A 365 -19.90 9.58 -7.77
CA MET A 365 -19.38 10.45 -8.83
C MET A 365 -20.01 10.16 -10.19
N SER A 366 -20.38 11.22 -10.91
CA SER A 366 -20.86 11.11 -12.29
C SER A 366 -19.76 10.55 -13.22
N PRO A 367 -20.12 9.92 -14.35
CA PRO A 367 -19.15 9.44 -15.32
C PRO A 367 -18.18 10.51 -15.82
N GLU A 368 -18.65 11.74 -16.00
CA GLU A 368 -17.85 12.88 -16.49
C GLU A 368 -16.83 13.30 -15.44
N LEU A 369 -17.25 13.45 -14.17
CA LEU A 369 -16.35 13.82 -13.08
C LEU A 369 -15.28 12.75 -12.86
N ARG A 370 -15.67 11.48 -12.92
CA ARG A 370 -14.77 10.33 -12.81
C ARG A 370 -13.74 10.28 -13.93
N THR A 371 -14.18 10.55 -15.16
CA THR A 371 -13.29 10.64 -16.33
C THR A 371 -12.29 11.77 -16.16
N SER A 372 -12.73 12.95 -15.72
CA SER A 372 -11.88 14.10 -15.45
C SER A 372 -10.82 13.80 -14.38
N GLY A 373 -11.22 13.19 -13.25
CA GLY A 373 -10.27 12.79 -12.21
C GLY A 373 -9.27 11.73 -12.68
N THR A 374 -9.72 10.79 -13.52
CA THR A 374 -8.84 9.75 -14.07
C THR A 374 -7.80 10.38 -14.99
N GLN A 375 -8.22 11.28 -15.88
CA GLN A 375 -7.33 11.99 -16.80
C GLN A 375 -6.30 12.86 -16.06
N TRP A 376 -6.70 13.53 -14.99
CA TRP A 376 -5.78 14.29 -14.15
C TRP A 376 -4.68 13.40 -13.56
N LEU A 377 -5.07 12.30 -12.90
CA LEU A 377 -4.11 11.40 -12.26
C LEU A 377 -3.24 10.64 -13.28
N GLU A 378 -3.80 10.28 -14.44
CA GLU A 378 -3.05 9.69 -15.55
C GLU A 378 -2.06 10.72 -16.14
N GLY A 379 -2.45 11.99 -16.25
CA GLY A 379 -1.56 13.07 -16.68
C GLY A 379 -0.32 13.23 -15.79
N ILE A 380 -0.47 13.03 -14.48
CA ILE A 380 0.67 12.97 -13.54
C ILE A 380 1.61 11.81 -13.90
N VAL A 381 1.05 10.62 -14.15
CA VAL A 381 1.84 9.43 -14.49
C VAL A 381 2.56 9.62 -15.83
N GLU A 382 1.88 10.15 -16.84
CA GLU A 382 2.46 10.43 -18.16
C GLU A 382 3.54 11.51 -18.10
N SER A 383 3.37 12.54 -17.26
CA SER A 383 4.40 13.57 -17.02
C SER A 383 5.72 12.94 -16.56
N PHE A 384 5.67 12.05 -15.55
CA PHE A 384 6.86 11.35 -15.06
C PHE A 384 7.45 10.39 -16.11
N ARG A 385 6.62 9.68 -16.88
CA ARG A 385 7.08 8.83 -17.98
C ARG A 385 7.83 9.64 -19.02
N GLY A 386 7.27 10.76 -19.46
CA GLY A 386 7.87 11.67 -20.43
C GLY A 386 9.20 12.25 -19.95
N LYS A 387 9.24 12.81 -18.74
CA LYS A 387 10.49 13.33 -18.13
C LYS A 387 11.55 12.24 -18.00
N THR A 388 11.17 11.01 -17.61
CA THR A 388 12.11 9.89 -17.49
C THR A 388 12.66 9.45 -18.84
N ASN A 389 11.84 9.38 -19.89
CA ASN A 389 12.30 9.06 -21.25
C ASN A 389 13.29 10.08 -21.81
N VAL A 390 13.17 11.36 -21.43
CA VAL A 390 14.17 12.38 -21.79
C VAL A 390 15.51 12.13 -21.10
N ILE A 391 15.49 11.68 -19.84
CA ILE A 391 16.72 11.39 -19.07
C ILE A 391 17.38 10.07 -19.50
N LEU A 392 16.57 9.04 -19.76
CA LEU A 392 16.99 7.68 -20.14
C LEU A 392 16.65 7.38 -21.60
N SER A 393 17.12 8.26 -22.48
CA SER A 393 16.76 8.27 -23.91
C SER A 393 17.18 7.01 -24.66
N SER A 394 18.28 6.37 -24.26
CA SER A 394 18.76 5.15 -24.92
C SER A 394 18.01 3.89 -24.49
N MET A 395 17.35 3.93 -23.32
CA MET A 395 16.63 2.78 -22.78
C MET A 395 15.30 2.52 -23.45
N ASP A 396 14.69 3.55 -24.04
CA ASP A 396 13.37 3.50 -24.66
C ASP A 396 12.35 2.73 -23.79
N LEU A 397 12.06 3.31 -22.61
CA LEU A 397 11.28 2.60 -21.60
C LEU A 397 9.80 2.51 -21.96
N PHE A 398 9.27 3.42 -22.77
CA PHE A 398 7.83 3.60 -22.94
C PHE A 398 7.34 3.65 -24.39
N GLU A 399 8.18 3.43 -25.42
CA GLU A 399 7.63 3.21 -26.76
C GLU A 399 6.90 1.86 -26.84
N ASP A 400 5.76 1.89 -27.53
CA ASP A 400 4.90 0.72 -27.76
C ASP A 400 5.61 -0.30 -28.66
N HIS A 401 6.41 -1.18 -28.06
CA HIS A 401 6.71 -2.46 -28.70
C HIS A 401 5.52 -3.40 -28.46
N ARG A 402 4.51 -3.26 -29.32
CA ARG A 402 3.43 -4.25 -29.48
C ARG A 402 3.98 -5.58 -29.96
#